data_AF-W1W864-F1
#
_entry.id   AF-W1W864-F1
#
_cell.length_a   1.000
_cell.length_b   1.000
_cell.length_c   1.000
_cell.angle_alpha   90.00
_cell.angle_beta   90.00
_cell.angle_gamma   90.00
#
_symmetry.space_group_name_H-M   'P 1'
#
loop_
_entity.id
_entity.type
_entity.pdbx_description
1 polymer ?
#
loop_
_entity_poly.entity_id
_entity_poly.type
_entity_poly.pdbx_seq_one_letter_code
_entity_poly.pdbx_strand_id
1 'polypeptide(L)'
;MYTKLYLVKIYIKVYTFINKEVICMTTAKLFENGRSQAVRLPKEFRFNGDEVIINKIGNVVLLMPKDDEWAGFVAGLSLFTDDFMCNGREDIDHQERETL
;
A
#
# COMPACT_ATOMS: atom_id res chain seq x y z
N MET A 1 -24.79 1.69 8.41
CA MET A 1 -23.62 1.30 9.23
C MET A 1 -23.08 -0.08 8.86
N TYR A 2 -23.95 -1.10 8.71
CA TYR A 2 -23.54 -2.48 8.36
C TYR A 2 -22.90 -2.67 6.99
N THR A 3 -23.32 -1.89 5.97
CA THR A 3 -22.86 -2.03 4.58
C THR A 3 -21.39 -1.69 4.37
N LYS A 4 -20.85 -0.68 5.05
CA LYS A 4 -19.44 -0.28 4.95
C LYS A 4 -18.49 -1.31 5.57
N LEU A 5 -18.90 -1.91 6.69
CA LEU A 5 -18.17 -3.00 7.34
C LEU A 5 -18.15 -4.27 6.48
N TYR A 6 -19.26 -4.52 5.76
CA TYR A 6 -19.39 -5.66 4.84
C TYR A 6 -18.47 -5.53 3.63
N LEU A 7 -18.40 -4.33 3.04
CA LEU A 7 -17.51 -4.04 1.91
C LEU A 7 -16.03 -4.17 2.27
N VAL A 8 -15.63 -3.68 3.44
CA VAL A 8 -14.24 -3.84 3.94
C VAL A 8 -13.91 -5.31 4.19
N LYS A 9 -14.84 -6.08 4.77
CA LYS A 9 -14.66 -7.53 4.95
C LYS A 9 -14.57 -8.29 3.64
N ILE A 10 -15.39 -7.95 2.64
CA ILE A 10 -15.33 -8.56 1.31
C ILE A 10 -14.02 -8.19 0.61
N TYR A 11 -13.62 -6.91 0.65
CA TYR A 11 -12.37 -6.46 0.06
C TYR A 11 -11.17 -7.19 0.65
N ILE A 12 -11.07 -7.28 1.99
CA ILE A 12 -10.01 -8.03 2.68
C ILE A 12 -10.08 -9.51 2.27
N LYS A 13 -11.26 -10.15 2.32
CA LYS A 13 -11.40 -11.58 2.04
C LYS A 13 -11.06 -11.94 0.58
N VAL A 14 -11.41 -11.10 -0.39
CA VAL A 14 -11.06 -11.28 -1.80
C VAL A 14 -9.55 -11.08 -2.00
N TYR A 15 -8.95 -10.05 -1.39
CA TYR A 15 -7.51 -9.81 -1.49
C TYR A 15 -6.68 -10.92 -0.84
N THR A 16 -7.16 -11.50 0.28
CA THR A 16 -6.52 -12.60 0.99
C THR A 16 -6.78 -13.99 0.38
N PHE A 17 -7.82 -14.16 -0.46
CA PHE A 17 -8.10 -15.45 -1.09
C PHE A 17 -7.36 -15.62 -2.42
N ILE A 18 -7.09 -14.52 -3.15
CA ILE A 18 -6.37 -14.55 -4.43
C ILE A 18 -4.87 -14.69 -4.23
N ASN A 19 -4.30 -14.06 -3.19
CA ASN A 19 -2.91 -14.26 -2.77
C ASN A 19 -2.90 -15.18 -1.55
N LYS A 20 -2.21 -16.32 -1.62
CA LYS A 20 -2.07 -17.32 -0.54
C LYS A 20 -1.29 -16.82 0.70
N GLU A 21 -1.29 -15.52 0.96
CA GLU A 21 -0.70 -14.87 2.12
C GLU A 21 -1.83 -14.23 2.93
N VAL A 22 -2.10 -14.81 4.10
CA VAL A 22 -2.95 -14.18 5.10
C VAL A 22 -2.27 -12.89 5.52
N ILE A 23 -2.79 -11.73 5.09
CA ILE A 23 -2.43 -10.44 5.69
C ILE A 23 -2.96 -10.48 7.13
N CYS A 24 -2.16 -11.01 8.03
CA CYS A 24 -2.44 -10.98 9.45
C CYS A 24 -2.28 -9.51 9.89
N MET A 25 -3.40 -8.85 10.16
CA MET A 25 -3.39 -7.47 10.65
C MET A 25 -2.74 -7.45 12.05
N THR A 26 -1.45 -7.15 12.12
CA THR A 26 -0.74 -6.99 13.40
C THR A 26 -1.07 -5.61 13.99
N THR A 27 -1.49 -5.57 15.24
CA THR A 27 -1.68 -4.33 15.98
C THR A 27 -0.38 -3.93 16.67
N ALA A 28 -0.06 -2.64 16.63
CA ALA A 28 1.07 -2.07 17.35
C ALA A 28 0.59 -1.23 18.52
N LYS A 29 1.38 -1.18 19.60
CA LYS A 29 1.03 -0.38 20.78
C LYS A 29 1.44 1.08 20.54
N LEU A 30 0.50 1.99 20.78
CA LEU A 30 0.77 3.42 20.92
C LEU A 30 1.26 3.73 22.34
N PHE A 31 2.22 4.63 22.43
CA PHE A 31 2.75 5.12 23.71
C PHE A 31 3.26 6.55 23.57
N GLU A 32 3.49 7.21 24.70
CA GLU A 32 4.06 8.56 24.75
C GLU A 32 5.59 8.48 24.89
N ASN A 33 6.31 9.32 24.16
CA ASN A 33 7.74 9.58 24.30
C ASN A 33 7.95 11.09 24.50
N GLY A 34 8.11 11.52 25.76
CA GLY A 34 8.13 12.94 26.10
C GLY A 34 6.77 13.59 25.86
N ARG A 35 6.72 14.57 24.93
CA ARG A 35 5.49 15.27 24.51
C ARG A 35 4.95 14.75 23.16
N SER A 36 5.48 13.65 22.66
CA SER A 36 5.16 13.10 21.34
C SER A 36 4.55 11.71 21.45
N GLN A 37 3.60 11.42 20.57
CA GLN A 37 3.07 10.06 20.40
C GLN A 37 4.02 9.22 19.54
N ALA A 38 4.18 7.95 19.91
CA ALA A 38 5.02 6.99 19.21
C ALA A 38 4.31 5.64 19.01
N VAL A 39 4.70 4.92 17.95
CA VAL A 39 4.27 3.56 17.66
C VAL A 39 5.43 2.61 17.93
N ARG A 40 5.20 1.55 18.72
CA ARG A 40 6.20 0.49 18.87
C ARG A 40 6.10 -0.48 17.70
N LEU A 41 7.01 -0.36 16.73
CA LEU A 41 7.07 -1.27 15.59
C LEU A 41 7.48 -2.69 16.06
N PRO A 42 6.70 -3.74 15.75
CA PRO A 42 7.13 -5.12 15.91
C PRO A 42 8.38 -5.41 15.08
N LYS A 43 9.10 -6.49 15.41
CA LYS A 43 10.43 -6.77 14.85
C LYS A 43 10.41 -6.89 13.33
N GLU A 44 9.37 -7.52 12.81
CA GLU A 44 9.13 -7.80 11.39
C GLU A 44 8.78 -6.55 10.56
N PHE A 45 8.40 -5.43 11.19
CA PHE A 45 8.08 -4.16 10.51
C PHE A 45 9.16 -3.08 10.71
N ARG A 46 10.34 -3.45 11.19
CA ARG A 46 11.43 -2.48 11.39
C ARG A 46 12.00 -2.02 10.05
N PHE A 47 12.24 -0.72 9.94
CA PHE A 47 13.01 -0.15 8.86
C PHE A 47 14.51 -0.34 9.11
N ASN A 48 15.29 -0.36 8.04
CA ASN A 48 16.73 -0.18 8.12
C ASN A 48 17.03 1.32 8.16
N GLY A 49 18.00 1.74 8.97
CA GLY A 49 18.36 3.15 9.17
C GLY A 49 17.59 3.82 10.33
N ASP A 50 17.75 5.14 10.43
CA ASP A 50 17.32 5.92 11.59
C ASP A 50 16.13 6.85 11.29
N GLU A 51 15.76 7.01 10.02
CA GLU A 51 14.73 7.95 9.57
C GLU A 51 13.78 7.34 8.53
N VAL A 52 12.54 7.82 8.54
CA VAL A 52 11.49 7.46 7.58
C VAL A 52 10.78 8.71 7.07
N ILE A 53 10.28 8.64 5.84
CA ILE A 53 9.36 9.63 5.28
C ILE A 53 7.96 9.33 5.79
N ILE A 54 7.26 10.38 6.21
CA ILE A 54 5.91 10.30 6.76
C ILE A 54 4.93 11.06 5.88
N ASN A 55 3.86 10.40 5.44
CA ASN A 55 2.74 11.04 4.76
C ASN A 55 1.41 10.69 5.44
N LYS A 56 0.48 11.63 5.53
CA LYS A 56 -0.84 11.43 6.15
C LYS A 56 -1.95 11.62 5.12
N ILE A 57 -2.74 10.57 4.93
CA ILE A 57 -3.90 10.55 4.02
C ILE A 57 -5.15 10.28 4.84
N GLY A 58 -5.90 11.34 5.17
CA GLY A 58 -7.03 11.27 6.09
C GLY A 58 -6.58 10.77 7.47
N ASN A 59 -7.05 9.58 7.87
CA ASN A 59 -6.70 8.94 9.14
C ASN A 59 -5.58 7.89 9.02
N VAL A 60 -4.99 7.74 7.83
CA VAL A 60 -3.90 6.78 7.57
C VAL A 60 -2.56 7.51 7.63
N VAL A 61 -1.59 6.93 8.32
CA VAL A 61 -0.18 7.37 8.33
C VAL A 61 0.63 6.35 7.54
N LEU A 62 1.28 6.81 6.48
CA LEU A 62 2.19 6.04 5.65
C LEU A 62 3.63 6.35 6.08
N LEU A 63 4.41 5.30 6.33
CA LEU A 63 5.83 5.37 6.66
C LEU A 63 6.62 4.67 5.54
N MET A 64 7.63 5.33 5.00
CA MET A 64 8.49 4.81 3.91
C MET A 64 9.96 5.03 4.28
N PRO A 65 10.88 4.13 3.89
CA PRO A 65 12.30 4.35 4.13
C PRO A 65 12.77 5.62 3.39
N LYS A 66 13.58 6.44 4.04
CA LYS A 66 14.07 7.70 3.47
C LYS A 66 15.02 7.51 2.28
N ASP A 67 15.86 6.48 2.36
CA ASP A 67 16.92 6.24 1.37
C ASP A 67 16.44 5.43 0.16
N ASP A 68 15.17 4.97 0.17
CA ASP A 68 14.59 4.17 -0.92
C ASP A 68 13.07 4.42 -1.05
N GLU A 69 12.73 5.63 -1.48
CA GLU A 69 11.35 6.10 -1.58
C GLU A 69 10.49 5.26 -2.55
N TRP A 70 11.13 4.59 -3.53
CA TRP A 70 10.46 3.84 -4.60
C TRP A 70 10.34 2.34 -4.33
N ALA A 71 11.02 1.80 -3.32
CA ALA A 71 10.95 0.38 -2.96
C ALA A 71 9.52 -0.14 -2.84
N GLY A 72 8.65 0.60 -2.16
CA GLY A 72 7.24 0.21 -1.97
C GLY A 72 6.46 0.15 -3.29
N PHE A 73 6.71 1.10 -4.19
CA PHE A 73 6.10 1.12 -5.52
C PHE A 73 6.58 -0.05 -6.38
N VAL A 74 7.90 -0.30 -6.40
CA VAL A 74 8.51 -1.39 -7.17
C VAL A 74 8.06 -2.76 -6.65
N ALA A 75 8.01 -2.95 -5.32
CA ALA A 75 7.48 -4.16 -4.72
C ALA A 75 6.01 -4.38 -5.12
N GLY A 76 5.23 -3.30 -5.21
CA GLY A 76 3.85 -3.34 -5.69
C GLY A 76 3.71 -3.89 -7.12
N LEU A 77 4.70 -3.71 -8.00
CA LEU A 77 4.68 -4.30 -9.34
C LEU A 77 4.68 -5.83 -9.32
N SER A 78 5.20 -6.45 -8.26
CA SER A 78 5.20 -7.91 -8.10
C SER A 78 3.85 -8.45 -7.60
N LEU A 79 2.91 -7.58 -7.26
CA LEU A 79 1.56 -7.96 -6.82
C LEU A 79 0.56 -8.12 -7.98
N PHE A 80 0.96 -7.76 -9.21
CA PHE A 80 0.16 -8.06 -10.39
C PHE A 80 0.12 -9.56 -10.62
N THR A 81 -1.04 -10.05 -11.06
CA THR A 81 -1.19 -11.44 -11.49
C THR A 81 -0.47 -11.67 -12.82
N ASP A 82 -0.08 -12.92 -13.10
CA ASP A 82 0.66 -13.28 -14.31
C ASP A 82 -0.10 -12.94 -15.62
N ASP A 83 -1.43 -12.84 -15.55
CA ASP A 83 -2.30 -12.47 -16.66
C ASP A 83 -2.47 -10.95 -16.83
N PHE A 84 -1.95 -10.13 -15.92
CA PHE A 84 -2.04 -8.68 -16.02
C PHE A 84 -1.32 -8.17 -17.27
N MET A 85 -2.07 -7.57 -18.20
CA MET A 85 -1.56 -7.06 -19.48
C MET A 85 -0.82 -8.12 -20.31
N CYS A 86 -1.20 -9.40 -20.19
CA CYS A 86 -0.55 -10.50 -20.92
C CYS A 86 -0.61 -10.38 -22.45
N ASN A 87 -1.63 -9.67 -22.96
CA ASN A 87 -1.79 -9.37 -24.39
C ASN A 87 -1.10 -8.05 -24.82
N GLY A 88 -0.30 -7.45 -23.93
CA GLY A 88 0.34 -6.17 -24.15
C GLY A 88 -0.60 -4.97 -23.94
N ARG A 89 -0.10 -3.78 -24.26
CA ARG A 89 -0.92 -2.57 -24.36
C ARG A 89 -1.53 -2.53 -25.76
N GLU A 90 -2.84 -2.27 -25.83
CA GLU A 90 -3.45 -1.92 -27.11
C GLU A 90 -2.86 -0.60 -27.59
N ASP A 91 -2.22 -0.65 -28.76
CA ASP A 91 -1.83 0.56 -29.47
C ASP A 91 -3.05 1.04 -30.25
N ILE A 92 -3.68 2.10 -29.77
CA ILE A 92 -4.81 2.73 -30.43
C ILE A 92 -4.30 3.82 -31.36
N ASP A 93 -4.80 3.83 -32.60
CA ASP A 93 -4.45 4.86 -33.56
C ASP A 93 -4.69 6.25 -32.96
N HIS A 94 -3.69 7.12 -33.10
CA HIS A 94 -3.77 8.48 -32.60
C HIS A 94 -4.84 9.26 -33.36
N GLN A 95 -5.75 9.91 -32.64
CA GLN A 95 -6.72 10.82 -33.24
C GLN A 95 -5.99 12.06 -33.79
N GLU A 96 -6.19 12.36 -35.06
CA GLU A 96 -5.74 13.64 -35.64
C GLU A 96 -6.48 14.80 -34.95
N ARG A 97 -5.73 15.78 -34.43
CA ARG A 97 -6.30 17.00 -33.87
C ARG A 97 -6.54 18.01 -34.99
N GLU A 98 -7.66 18.72 -34.94
CA GLU A 98 -7.90 19.88 -35.81
C GLU A 98 -6.79 20.92 -35.59
N THR A 99 -6.21 21.39 -36.69
CA THR A 99 -5.26 22.50 -36.66
C THR A 99 -6.01 23.82 -36.44
N LEU A 100 -5.50 24.65 -35.52
CA LEU A 100 -6.05 25.97 -35.19
C LEU A 100 -6.04 26.94 -36.38
#